data_AF-A0A957F4J2-F1
#
_entry.id   AF-A0A957F4J2-F1
#
_cell.length_a   1.000
_cell.length_b   1.000
_cell.length_c   1.000
_cell.angle_alpha   90.00
_cell.angle_beta   90.00
_cell.angle_gamma   90.00
#
_symmetry.space_group_name_H-M   'P 1'
#
loop_
_entity.id
_entity.type
_entity.pdbx_description
1 polymer ?
#
loop_
_entity_poly.entity_id
_entity_poly.type
_entity_poly.pdbx_seq_one_letter_code
_entity_poly.pdbx_strand_id
1 'polypeptide(L)'
;MSWRILILPKAEADLAWFRRHDRAAYLKCFDLVRDLAHDPRQGLGKPERLKHFDREVWSRRVSHAHRLVYVIYPQEQQVEVVSCKSHYEGLV
;
A
#
# COMPACT_ATOMS: atom_id res chain seq x y z
N MET A 1 -1.50 -19.56 -2.28
CA MET A 1 -0.19 -18.88 -2.43
C MET A 1 -0.27 -17.57 -1.64
N SER A 2 0.67 -17.31 -0.72
CA SER A 2 0.66 -16.09 0.10
C SER A 2 1.86 -15.22 -0.27
N TRP A 3 1.65 -13.94 -0.51
CA TRP A 3 2.71 -12.98 -0.83
C TRP A 3 3.42 -12.53 0.45
N ARG A 4 4.75 -12.44 0.40
CA ARG A 4 5.53 -11.84 1.49
C ARG A 4 5.31 -10.33 1.47
N ILE A 5 4.85 -9.76 2.58
CA ILE A 5 4.69 -8.31 2.70
C ILE A 5 5.86 -7.72 3.49
N LEU A 6 6.50 -6.70 2.92
CA LEU A 6 7.43 -5.82 3.61
C LEU A 6 6.83 -4.43 3.73
N ILE A 7 6.80 -3.88 4.94
CA ILE A 7 6.36 -2.51 5.19
C ILE A 7 7.60 -1.63 5.27
N LEU A 8 7.73 -0.66 4.37
CA LEU A 8 8.89 0.24 4.37
C LEU A 8 8.74 1.33 5.46
N PRO A 9 9.83 1.98 5.90
CA PRO A 9 9.80 2.93 7.00
C PRO A 9 8.80 4.08 6.84
N LYS A 10 8.59 4.57 5.60
CA LYS A 10 7.59 5.60 5.31
C LYS A 10 6.17 5.09 5.57
N ALA A 11 5.83 3.90 5.08
CA ALA A 11 4.53 3.27 5.34
C ALA A 11 4.34 2.97 6.83
N GLU A 12 5.39 2.57 7.55
CA GLU A 12 5.32 2.37 9.01
C GLU A 12 4.99 3.67 9.75
N ALA A 13 5.65 4.77 9.38
CA ALA A 13 5.37 6.10 9.94
C ALA A 13 3.92 6.55 9.64
N ASP A 14 3.43 6.32 8.42
CA ASP A 14 2.04 6.62 8.05
C ASP A 14 1.04 5.82 8.89
N LEU A 15 1.28 4.51 9.07
CA LEU A 15 0.45 3.64 9.89
C LEU A 15 0.46 4.07 11.35
N ALA A 16 1.62 4.47 11.90
CA ALA A 16 1.74 5.00 13.25
C ALA A 16 0.96 6.32 13.41
N TRP A 17 1.00 7.18 12.39
CA TRP A 17 0.23 8.41 12.37
C TRP A 17 -1.28 8.13 12.34
N PHE A 18 -1.76 7.26 11.45
CA PHE A 18 -3.17 6.88 11.40
C PHE A 18 -3.63 6.24 12.70
N ARG A 19 -2.81 5.38 13.32
CA ARG A 19 -3.15 4.77 14.61
C ARG A 19 -3.48 5.80 15.70
N ARG A 20 -2.82 6.97 15.66
CA ARG A 20 -3.02 8.06 16.63
C ARG A 20 -4.13 9.04 16.24
N HIS A 21 -4.34 9.30 14.94
CA HIS A 21 -5.16 10.42 14.47
C HIS A 21 -6.38 10.00 13.62
N ASP A 22 -6.35 8.83 12.99
CA ASP A 22 -7.40 8.35 12.10
C ASP A 22 -7.51 6.82 12.16
N ARG A 23 -8.30 6.33 13.12
CA ARG A 23 -8.54 4.90 13.32
C ARG A 23 -9.19 4.23 12.11
N ALA A 24 -10.03 4.95 11.36
CA ALA A 24 -10.72 4.38 10.20
C ALA A 24 -9.73 4.10 9.07
N ALA A 25 -8.83 5.05 8.76
CA ALA A 25 -7.75 4.83 7.81
C ALA A 25 -6.81 3.71 8.26
N TYR A 26 -6.46 3.64 9.54
CA TYR A 26 -5.59 2.58 10.07
C TYR A 26 -6.19 1.18 9.85
N LEU A 27 -7.46 0.98 10.20
CA LEU A 27 -8.16 -0.30 9.97
C LEU A 27 -8.27 -0.62 8.48
N LYS A 28 -8.55 0.39 7.65
CA LYS A 28 -8.60 0.19 6.20
C LYS A 28 -7.25 -0.25 5.64
N CYS A 29 -6.14 0.34 6.07
CA CYS A 29 -4.80 -0.10 5.68
C CYS A 29 -4.53 -1.56 6.11
N PHE A 30 -4.93 -1.94 7.33
CA PHE A 30 -4.79 -3.33 7.80
C PHE A 30 -5.54 -4.31 6.88
N ASP A 31 -6.78 -4.01 6.53
CA ASP A 31 -7.57 -4.85 5.62
C ASP A 31 -6.93 -4.94 4.23
N LEU A 32 -6.42 -3.83 3.69
CA LEU A 32 -5.72 -3.81 2.41
C LEU A 32 -4.44 -4.64 2.44
N VAL A 33 -3.63 -4.55 3.50
CA VAL A 33 -2.39 -5.33 3.64
C VAL A 33 -2.69 -6.83 3.70
N ARG A 34 -3.75 -7.23 4.40
CA ARG A 34 -4.19 -8.63 4.43
C ARG A 34 -4.63 -9.12 3.05
N ASP A 35 -5.33 -8.28 2.30
CA ASP A 35 -5.78 -8.60 0.94
C ASP A 35 -4.59 -8.70 -0.04
N LEU A 36 -3.57 -7.84 0.09
CA LEU A 36 -2.32 -7.90 -0.68
C LEU A 36 -1.61 -9.25 -0.52
N ALA A 37 -1.64 -9.83 0.68
CA ALA A 37 -1.03 -11.13 0.94
C ALA A 37 -1.72 -12.27 0.17
N HIS A 38 -2.95 -12.07 -0.31
CA HIS A 38 -3.70 -13.03 -1.12
C HIS A 38 -3.53 -12.76 -2.63
N ASP A 39 -3.93 -11.58 -3.10
CA ASP A 39 -3.72 -11.14 -4.49
C ASP A 39 -3.38 -9.64 -4.54
N PRO A 40 -2.14 -9.27 -4.86
CA PRO A 40 -1.74 -7.88 -4.90
C PRO A 40 -2.30 -7.12 -6.11
N ARG A 41 -2.81 -7.78 -7.16
CA ARG A 41 -3.32 -7.11 -8.37
C ARG A 41 -4.83 -6.89 -8.36
N GLN A 42 -5.56 -7.53 -7.45
CA GLN A 42 -7.02 -7.52 -7.41
C GLN A 42 -7.55 -7.35 -5.98
N GLY A 43 -8.86 -7.20 -5.84
CA GLY A 43 -9.53 -7.15 -4.53
C GLY A 43 -9.78 -5.74 -4.01
N LEU A 44 -9.56 -5.55 -2.71
CA LEU A 44 -10.02 -4.40 -1.95
C LEU A 44 -9.30 -3.10 -2.35
N GLY A 45 -10.03 -1.99 -2.22
CA GLY A 45 -9.46 -0.65 -2.37
C GLY A 45 -9.26 -0.21 -3.82
N LYS A 46 -9.90 -0.83 -4.81
CA LYS A 46 -9.79 -0.47 -6.23
C LYS A 46 -8.32 -0.40 -6.68
N PRO A 47 -7.65 -1.55 -6.84
CA PRO A 47 -6.26 -1.60 -7.27
C PRO A 47 -6.06 -0.90 -8.62
N GLU A 48 -5.10 0.01 -8.69
CA GLU A 48 -4.78 0.80 -9.88
C GLU A 48 -3.27 0.74 -10.15
N ARG A 49 -2.86 0.22 -11.32
CA ARG A 49 -1.45 0.17 -11.76
C ARG A 49 -0.95 1.57 -12.11
N LEU A 50 0.15 2.00 -11.49
CA LEU A 50 0.80 3.28 -11.81
C LEU A 50 1.75 3.10 -13.00
N LYS A 51 1.40 3.68 -14.15
CA LYS A 51 2.08 3.44 -15.44
C LYS A 51 3.40 4.19 -15.63
N HIS A 52 3.70 5.19 -14.79
CA HIS A 52 4.90 6.03 -14.92
C HIS A 52 6.16 5.40 -14.30
N PHE A 53 6.07 4.15 -13.83
CA PHE A 53 7.18 3.45 -13.20
C PHE A 53 7.51 2.17 -13.96
N ASP A 54 8.79 1.93 -14.19
CA ASP A 54 9.28 0.70 -14.83
C ASP A 54 8.97 -0.55 -13.98
N ARG A 55 8.92 -0.38 -12.65
CA ARG A 55 8.55 -1.44 -11.70
C ARG A 55 7.05 -1.68 -11.63
N GLU A 56 6.68 -2.83 -11.06
CA GLU A 56 5.28 -3.17 -10.80
C GLU A 56 4.64 -2.42 -9.62
N VAL A 57 4.57 -1.09 -9.72
CA VAL A 57 3.93 -0.16 -8.78
C VAL A 57 2.41 -0.09 -8.94
N TRP A 58 1.70 -0.18 -7.82
CA TRP A 58 0.25 -0.13 -7.72
C TRP A 58 -0.18 0.80 -6.59
N SER A 59 -1.44 1.25 -6.66
CA SER A 59 -2.09 2.00 -5.59
C SER A 59 -3.46 1.40 -5.26
N ARG A 60 -3.86 1.52 -3.99
CA ARG A 60 -5.21 1.19 -3.49
C ARG A 60 -5.73 2.33 -2.64
N ARG A 61 -7.04 2.56 -2.68
CA ARG A 61 -7.75 3.61 -1.94
C ARG A 61 -7.90 3.21 -0.47
N VAL A 62 -7.28 4.02 0.39
CA VAL A 62 -7.49 3.99 1.84
C VAL A 62 -8.69 4.89 2.19
N SER A 63 -8.74 6.09 1.63
CA SER A 63 -9.85 7.03 1.77
C SER A 63 -10.00 7.87 0.50
N HIS A 64 -10.84 8.91 0.52
CA HIS A 64 -10.86 9.89 -0.58
C HIS A 64 -9.50 10.58 -0.75
N ALA A 65 -8.82 10.88 0.36
CA ALA A 65 -7.53 11.59 0.36
C ALA A 65 -6.31 10.65 0.25
N HIS A 66 -6.38 9.43 0.79
CA HIS A 66 -5.18 8.60 1.00
C HIS A 66 -5.12 7.36 0.12
N ARG A 67 -3.90 6.98 -0.26
CA ARG A 67 -3.59 5.80 -1.06
C ARG A 67 -2.53 4.95 -0.36
N LEU A 68 -2.73 3.63 -0.38
CA LEU A 68 -1.69 2.64 -0.13
C LEU A 68 -0.97 2.39 -1.44
N VAL A 69 0.31 2.75 -1.51
CA VAL A 69 1.18 2.56 -2.68
C VAL A 69 2.15 1.43 -2.39
N TYR A 70 2.30 0.50 -3.33
CA TYR A 70 3.13 -0.68 -3.16
C TYR A 70 3.77 -1.13 -4.47
N VAL A 71 4.86 -1.88 -4.37
CA VAL A 71 5.59 -2.49 -5.48
C VAL A 71 5.47 -4.00 -5.37
N ILE A 72 5.16 -4.66 -6.49
CA ILE A 72 5.13 -6.12 -6.60
C ILE A 72 6.46 -6.59 -7.19
N TYR A 73 7.05 -7.60 -6.56
CA TYR A 73 8.25 -8.32 -6.98
C TYR A 73 7.84 -9.76 -7.29
N PRO A 74 7.46 -10.06 -8.55
CA PRO A 74 6.82 -11.32 -8.88
C PRO A 74 7.73 -12.55 -8.73
N GLN A 75 9.03 -12.39 -8.97
CA GLN A 75 10.01 -13.48 -8.91
C GLN A 75 10.23 -13.93 -7.46
N GLU A 76 10.17 -12.99 -6.53
CA GLU A 76 10.35 -13.19 -5.08
C GLU A 76 9.03 -13.46 -4.36
N GLN A 77 7.90 -13.40 -5.08
CA GLN A 77 6.55 -13.45 -4.51
C GLN A 77 6.39 -12.46 -3.34
N GLN A 78 6.91 -11.25 -3.52
CA GLN A 78 7.01 -10.21 -2.50
C GLN A 78 6.26 -8.93 -2.90
N VAL A 79 5.74 -8.23 -1.90
CA VAL A 79 5.14 -6.90 -2.03
C VAL A 79 5.79 -5.97 -1.02
N GLU A 80 6.27 -4.82 -1.49
CA GLU A 80 6.77 -3.74 -0.64
C GLU A 80 5.71 -2.63 -0.55
N VAL A 81 5.19 -2.38 0.65
CA VAL A 81 4.29 -1.25 0.92
C VAL A 81 5.15 -0.01 1.16
N VAL A 82 5.08 0.94 0.23
CA VAL A 82 5.92 2.13 0.19
C VAL A 82 5.34 3.27 1.03
N SER A 83 4.03 3.47 0.93
CA SER A 83 3.31 4.55 1.61
C SER A 83 1.86 4.13 1.86
N CYS A 84 1.26 4.63 2.93
CA CYS A 84 -0.18 4.46 3.23
C CYS A 84 -0.94 5.80 3.18
N LYS A 85 -0.22 6.92 3.11
CA LYS A 85 -0.78 8.26 3.18
C LYS A 85 -0.33 9.07 1.96
N SER A 86 -1.30 9.72 1.31
CA SER A 86 -0.98 10.70 0.26
C SER A 86 -0.52 11.99 0.92
N HIS A 87 0.79 12.15 1.04
CA HIS A 87 1.44 13.45 0.96
C HIS A 87 2.37 13.37 -0.25
N TYR A 88 2.06 14.11 -1.32
CA TYR A 88 2.86 14.18 -2.55
C TYR A 88 4.18 14.96 -2.36
N GLU A 89 4.73 14.95 -1.16
CA GLU A 89 6.08 15.45 -0.91
C GLU A 89 7.05 14.26 -0.99
N GLY A 90 7.94 14.31 -1.98
CA GLY A 90 9.12 13.45 -2.06
C GLY A 90 9.00 12.18 -2.91
N LEU A 91 8.15 12.16 -3.94
CA LEU A 91 8.37 11.27 -5.09
C LEU A 91 9.02 12.06 -6.22
N VAL A 92 10.18 12.64 -5.92
CA VAL A 92 11.13 13.19 -6.89
C VAL A 92 12.51 12.71 -6.50
#